data_AF-A0A7S4QPF6-F1
#
_entry.id   AF-A0A7S4QPF6-F1
#
_cell.length_a   1.000
_cell.length_b   1.000
_cell.length_c   1.000
_cell.angle_alpha   90.00
_cell.angle_beta   90.00
_cell.angle_gamma   90.00
#
_symmetry.space_group_name_H-M   'P 1'
#
loop_
_entity.id
_entity.type
_entity.pdbx_description
1 polymer ?
#
loop_
_entity_poly.entity_id
_entity_poly.type
_entity_poly.pdbx_seq_one_letter_code
_entity_poly.pdbx_strand_id
1 'polypeptide(L)'
;FLLRRLGGGVAVTAKKYGIDDDRLRRIADLSPSSLPQPRRMSPTLMTRRRNTADTPSPLPSASSSPSSSPTMSCANDSALFRLSLTTDRYGKDETSWSLDHSDGETFFDIKVGTLESSTKYSYEKCLPKNACYLFTIQDSIGDGICCRYGEGSYSITYNGSEVASGRVFGFSATHNMGDNCPSLSPSVSLQPSSSPSTSFLPTTTANPSSSPSAKPSLSPSVSLQPSSSPSTSFLPTTTANPSSSPS
;
A
#
# COMPACT_ATOMS: atom_id res chain seq x y z
N PHE A 1 29.04 -16.02 3.14
CA PHE A 1 28.56 -17.35 2.71
C PHE A 1 27.19 -17.63 3.33
N LEU A 2 26.10 -17.00 2.87
CA LEU A 2 24.73 -17.50 3.09
C LEU A 2 23.67 -16.74 2.25
N LEU A 3 23.90 -16.55 0.95
CA LEU A 3 22.81 -16.31 0.00
C LEU A 3 22.90 -17.40 -1.06
N ARG A 4 22.26 -18.54 -0.80
CA ARG A 4 22.01 -19.56 -1.84
C ARG A 4 20.57 -20.02 -1.77
N ARG A 5 19.90 -19.79 -2.91
CA ARG A 5 18.78 -20.56 -3.48
C ARG A 5 17.43 -20.47 -2.77
N LEU A 6 16.69 -19.41 -3.09
CA LEU A 6 15.24 -19.46 -3.24
C LEU A 6 14.83 -18.77 -4.56
N GLY A 7 15.50 -19.10 -5.67
CA GLY A 7 15.29 -18.41 -6.96
C GLY A 7 14.50 -19.18 -8.02
N GLY A 8 14.11 -20.44 -7.75
CA GLY A 8 13.46 -21.30 -8.75
C GLY A 8 11.95 -21.45 -8.57
N GLY A 9 11.49 -21.75 -7.35
CA GLY A 9 10.08 -22.10 -7.10
C GLY A 9 9.10 -20.92 -7.11
N VAL A 10 9.56 -19.74 -6.67
CA VAL A 10 8.71 -18.54 -6.56
C VAL A 10 8.44 -17.92 -7.93
N ALA A 11 9.47 -17.79 -8.78
CA ALA A 11 9.35 -17.24 -10.13
C ALA A 11 8.52 -18.13 -11.08
N VAL A 12 8.57 -19.46 -10.91
CA VAL A 12 7.79 -20.40 -11.72
C VAL A 12 6.30 -20.34 -11.36
N THR A 13 5.98 -20.15 -10.08
CA THR A 13 4.59 -20.02 -9.61
C THR A 13 3.98 -18.65 -10.00
N ALA A 14 4.76 -17.56 -9.93
CA ALA A 14 4.27 -16.21 -10.29
C ALA A 14 3.86 -16.08 -11.78
N LYS A 15 4.62 -16.70 -12.70
CA LYS A 15 4.23 -16.78 -14.12
C LYS A 15 2.93 -17.57 -14.34
N LYS A 16 2.60 -18.54 -13.48
CA LYS A 16 1.35 -19.29 -13.54
C LYS A 16 0.13 -18.44 -13.16
N TYR A 17 0.32 -17.39 -12.37
CA TYR A 17 -0.72 -16.44 -11.96
C TYR A 17 -0.69 -15.12 -12.76
N GLY A 18 0.06 -15.05 -13.86
CA GLY A 18 0.08 -13.87 -14.74
C GLY A 18 0.80 -12.65 -14.16
N ILE A 19 1.63 -12.82 -13.12
CA ILE A 19 2.42 -11.72 -12.56
C ILE A 19 3.70 -11.55 -13.40
N ASP A 20 3.83 -10.40 -14.04
CA ASP A 20 4.99 -10.02 -14.85
C ASP A 20 6.24 -9.73 -13.98
N ASP A 21 7.41 -9.69 -14.64
CA ASP A 21 8.71 -9.52 -13.97
C ASP A 21 8.82 -8.17 -13.24
N ASP A 22 8.13 -7.13 -13.73
CA ASP A 22 8.19 -5.81 -13.10
C ASP A 22 7.35 -5.78 -11.82
N ARG A 23 6.13 -6.35 -11.84
CA ARG A 23 5.32 -6.55 -10.62
C ARG A 23 6.04 -7.37 -9.55
N LEU A 24 6.77 -8.42 -9.94
CA LEU A 24 7.61 -9.19 -8.99
C LEU A 24 8.72 -8.36 -8.34
N ARG A 25 9.31 -7.42 -9.08
CA ARG A 25 10.33 -6.51 -8.53
C ARG A 25 9.74 -5.53 -7.54
N ARG A 26 8.51 -5.03 -7.79
CA ARG A 26 7.80 -4.16 -6.84
C ARG A 26 7.61 -4.86 -5.49
N ILE A 27 7.15 -6.11 -5.51
CA ILE A 27 6.99 -6.93 -4.30
C ILE A 27 8.32 -7.04 -3.51
N ALA A 28 9.45 -7.18 -4.19
CA ALA A 28 10.76 -7.26 -3.55
C ALA A 28 11.23 -5.91 -2.94
N ASP A 29 10.82 -4.79 -3.53
CA ASP A 29 11.20 -3.44 -3.09
C ASP A 29 10.39 -2.92 -1.89
N LEU A 30 9.28 -3.58 -1.53
CA LEU A 30 8.50 -3.30 -0.30
C LEU A 30 9.24 -3.69 1.00
N SER A 31 10.40 -4.34 0.90
CA SER A 31 11.23 -4.65 2.07
C SER A 31 11.86 -3.37 2.64
N PRO A 32 11.80 -3.11 3.96
CA PRO A 32 12.19 -1.83 4.59
C PRO A 32 13.69 -1.45 4.50
N SER A 33 14.50 -2.16 3.71
CA SER A 33 15.96 -2.00 3.64
C SER A 33 16.46 -1.18 2.45
N SER A 34 15.58 -0.63 1.61
CA SER A 34 15.93 -0.01 0.32
C SER A 34 15.56 1.48 0.21
N LEU A 35 15.55 2.23 1.32
CA LEU A 35 15.48 3.69 1.25
C LEU A 35 16.76 4.26 0.61
N PRO A 36 16.69 4.99 -0.53
CA PRO A 36 17.85 5.70 -1.04
C PRO A 36 18.24 6.80 -0.05
N GLN A 37 19.51 6.78 0.38
CA GLN A 37 20.06 7.82 1.26
C GLN A 37 19.93 9.21 0.61
N PRO A 38 19.54 10.25 1.36
CA PRO A 38 19.44 11.59 0.83
C PRO A 38 20.82 12.07 0.36
N ARG A 39 20.94 12.42 -0.93
CA ARG A 39 22.14 13.09 -1.44
C ARG A 39 22.30 14.43 -0.71
N ARG A 40 23.44 14.57 -0.04
CA ARG A 40 23.93 15.79 0.61
C ARG A 40 24.03 16.92 -0.42
N MET A 41 23.10 17.88 -0.38
CA MET A 41 23.25 19.12 -1.14
C MET A 41 24.26 20.03 -0.45
N SER A 42 25.28 20.47 -1.19
CA SER A 42 26.29 21.43 -0.75
C SER A 42 25.68 22.85 -0.68
N PRO A 43 26.02 23.65 0.34
CA PRO A 43 25.56 25.03 0.42
C PRO A 43 26.44 25.93 -0.47
N THR A 44 25.85 26.50 -1.53
CA THR A 44 26.50 27.55 -2.33
C THR A 44 26.30 28.90 -1.67
N LEU A 45 27.41 29.61 -1.48
CA LEU A 45 27.57 30.91 -0.84
C LEU A 45 26.75 32.02 -1.55
N MET A 46 25.88 32.70 -0.80
CA MET A 46 25.13 33.88 -1.25
C MET A 46 26.08 35.07 -1.42
N THR A 47 26.24 35.56 -2.66
CA THR A 47 26.91 36.84 -2.93
C THR A 47 25.88 37.93 -3.15
N ARG A 48 25.84 38.89 -2.22
CA ARG A 48 24.99 40.08 -2.23
C ARG A 48 25.52 41.10 -3.24
N ARG A 49 24.76 41.38 -4.31
CA ARG A 49 24.91 42.61 -5.10
C ARG A 49 23.66 43.47 -4.93
N ARG A 50 23.89 44.69 -4.43
CA ARG A 50 22.92 45.78 -4.36
C ARG A 50 23.16 46.62 -5.61
N ASN A 51 22.11 46.91 -6.39
CA ASN A 51 22.03 48.08 -7.25
C ASN A 51 20.55 48.44 -7.47
N THR A 52 20.28 49.73 -7.27
CA THR A 52 19.04 50.49 -7.43
C THR A 52 18.77 50.84 -8.89
N ALA A 53 17.51 50.83 -9.34
CA ALA A 53 16.90 51.87 -10.18
C ALA A 53 15.43 51.53 -10.53
N ASP A 54 14.58 52.54 -10.38
CA ASP A 54 13.15 52.61 -10.63
C ASP A 54 12.68 52.13 -12.02
N THR A 55 11.58 51.38 -12.06
CA THR A 55 10.55 51.44 -13.12
C THR A 55 9.25 50.80 -12.59
N PRO A 56 8.11 51.51 -12.49
CA PRO A 56 6.83 50.87 -12.20
C PRO A 56 6.30 50.17 -13.46
N SER A 57 6.43 48.83 -13.49
CA SER A 57 5.83 47.98 -14.52
C SER A 57 4.30 47.93 -14.31
N PRO A 58 3.48 48.04 -15.36
CA PRO A 58 2.03 48.00 -15.22
C PRO A 58 1.57 46.64 -14.67
N LEU A 59 0.60 46.73 -13.76
CA LEU A 59 -0.12 45.69 -13.05
C LEU A 59 -0.48 44.50 -13.97
N PRO A 60 -0.32 43.22 -13.55
CA PRO A 60 -0.83 42.10 -14.33
C PRO A 60 -2.36 42.21 -14.40
N SER A 61 -2.89 42.41 -15.60
CA SER A 61 -4.32 42.32 -15.88
C SER A 61 -4.85 40.98 -15.37
N ALA A 62 -5.78 41.04 -14.41
CA ALA A 62 -6.56 39.91 -13.98
C ALA A 62 -7.28 39.31 -15.20
N SER A 63 -6.82 38.15 -15.65
CA SER A 63 -7.51 37.36 -16.66
C SER A 63 -8.73 36.70 -16.01
N SER A 64 -9.84 37.43 -15.98
CA SER A 64 -11.15 36.93 -15.54
C SER A 64 -11.83 36.20 -16.70
N SER A 65 -11.27 35.07 -17.13
CA SER A 65 -11.99 34.18 -18.04
C SER A 65 -12.54 33.01 -17.23
N PRO A 66 -13.85 32.99 -16.89
CA PRO A 66 -14.44 31.82 -16.23
C PRO A 66 -14.38 30.63 -17.20
N SER A 67 -13.68 29.57 -16.79
CA SER A 67 -13.69 28.29 -17.48
C SER A 67 -15.12 27.72 -17.40
N SER A 68 -15.80 27.64 -18.54
CA SER A 68 -17.20 27.23 -18.69
C SER A 68 -17.42 25.73 -18.62
N SER A 69 -16.58 24.97 -17.92
CA SER A 69 -16.90 23.58 -17.61
C SER A 69 -18.10 23.56 -16.66
N PRO A 70 -19.18 22.81 -16.98
CA PRO A 70 -20.35 22.73 -16.11
C PRO A 70 -19.89 22.17 -14.76
N THR A 71 -19.94 23.00 -13.73
CA THR A 71 -19.70 22.54 -12.36
C THR A 71 -20.95 21.83 -11.92
N MET A 72 -20.88 20.50 -11.68
CA MET A 72 -22.00 19.76 -11.11
C MET A 72 -22.41 20.44 -9.80
N SER A 73 -23.68 20.81 -9.67
CA SER A 73 -24.25 21.35 -8.45
C SER A 73 -25.26 20.37 -7.87
N CYS A 74 -25.26 20.22 -6.55
CA CYS A 74 -26.15 19.33 -5.82
C CYS A 74 -27.38 20.07 -5.29
N ALA A 75 -28.43 19.33 -4.97
CA ALA A 75 -29.61 19.87 -4.29
C ALA A 75 -29.25 20.33 -2.86
N ASN A 76 -30.12 21.11 -2.22
CA ASN A 76 -29.83 21.74 -0.93
C ASN A 76 -29.53 20.74 0.21
N ASP A 77 -30.11 19.55 0.15
CA ASP A 77 -29.97 18.43 1.09
C ASP A 77 -28.79 17.49 0.77
N SER A 78 -28.08 17.75 -0.32
CA SER A 78 -26.93 16.96 -0.76
C SER A 78 -25.67 17.81 -0.90
N ALA A 79 -24.53 17.16 -0.74
CA ALA A 79 -23.20 17.73 -0.86
C ALA A 79 -22.45 17.04 -2.00
N LEU A 80 -21.66 17.82 -2.73
CA LEU A 80 -20.85 17.32 -3.83
C LEU A 80 -19.61 16.61 -3.29
N PHE A 81 -19.53 15.30 -3.50
CA PHE A 81 -18.28 14.55 -3.43
C PHE A 81 -17.55 14.66 -4.76
N ARG A 82 -16.24 14.92 -4.72
CA ARG A 82 -15.37 14.86 -5.89
C ARG A 82 -14.08 14.11 -5.57
N LEU A 83 -13.76 13.12 -6.40
CA LEU A 83 -12.47 12.43 -6.43
C LEU A 83 -11.71 12.82 -7.70
N SER A 84 -10.54 13.40 -7.55
CA SER A 84 -9.55 13.51 -8.63
C SER A 84 -8.49 12.45 -8.42
N LEU A 85 -8.34 11.53 -9.37
CA LEU A 85 -7.42 10.40 -9.30
C LEU A 85 -6.51 10.41 -10.51
N THR A 86 -5.20 10.30 -10.29
CA THR A 86 -4.21 9.99 -11.33
C THR A 86 -3.60 8.65 -10.96
N THR A 87 -3.73 7.66 -11.84
CA THR A 87 -3.09 6.35 -11.62
C THR A 87 -1.61 6.38 -11.98
N ASP A 88 -0.83 5.45 -11.41
CA ASP A 88 0.55 5.20 -11.85
C ASP A 88 0.58 4.22 -13.04
N ARG A 89 1.76 3.70 -13.40
CA ARG A 89 1.90 2.74 -14.52
C ARG A 89 1.17 1.41 -14.31
N TYR A 90 0.66 1.13 -13.11
CA TYR A 90 -0.01 -0.14 -12.76
C TYR A 90 -1.45 0.05 -12.29
N GLY A 91 -2.00 1.25 -12.42
CA GLY A 91 -3.36 1.53 -11.95
C GLY A 91 -4.42 0.58 -12.47
N LYS A 92 -4.25 0.03 -13.69
CA LYS A 92 -5.16 -0.97 -14.24
C LYS A 92 -5.21 -2.26 -13.43
N ASP A 93 -4.07 -2.74 -12.98
CA ASP A 93 -3.95 -4.06 -12.35
C ASP A 93 -3.99 -4.00 -10.83
N GLU A 94 -3.90 -2.80 -10.25
CA GLU A 94 -3.64 -2.62 -8.81
C GLU A 94 -4.61 -1.68 -8.12
N THR A 95 -4.95 -0.56 -8.75
CA THR A 95 -5.73 0.49 -8.11
C THR A 95 -7.22 0.21 -8.22
N SER A 96 -7.88 0.25 -7.07
CA SER A 96 -9.34 0.24 -6.97
C SER A 96 -9.79 1.16 -5.86
N TRP A 97 -11.06 1.53 -5.83
CA TRP A 97 -11.60 2.32 -4.74
C TRP A 97 -13.10 2.13 -4.58
N SER A 98 -13.60 2.38 -3.38
CA SER A 98 -15.02 2.38 -3.05
C SER A 98 -15.40 3.64 -2.27
N LEU A 99 -16.67 3.97 -2.37
CA LEU A 99 -17.35 4.95 -1.57
C LEU A 99 -18.56 4.25 -0.95
N ASP A 100 -18.47 4.02 0.35
CA ASP A 100 -19.46 3.27 1.12
C ASP A 100 -20.18 4.22 2.09
N HIS A 101 -21.43 3.90 2.42
CA HIS A 101 -22.14 4.49 3.54
C HIS A 101 -21.67 3.82 4.84
N SER A 102 -21.73 4.55 5.95
CA SER A 102 -21.28 4.05 7.26
C SER A 102 -22.04 2.82 7.80
N ASP A 103 -23.16 2.45 7.20
CA ASP A 103 -23.96 1.26 7.50
C ASP A 103 -23.54 0.03 6.67
N GLY A 104 -22.60 0.21 5.74
CA GLY A 104 -22.06 -0.82 4.87
C GLY A 104 -22.62 -0.84 3.45
N GLU A 105 -23.55 0.04 3.07
CA GLU A 105 -24.03 0.12 1.68
C GLU A 105 -22.98 0.76 0.77
N THR A 106 -22.55 0.06 -0.29
CA THR A 106 -21.66 0.65 -1.32
C THR A 106 -22.46 1.58 -2.25
N PHE A 107 -22.15 2.87 -2.23
CA PHE A 107 -22.77 3.87 -3.09
C PHE A 107 -22.17 3.89 -4.50
N PHE A 108 -20.87 3.66 -4.58
CA PHE A 108 -20.13 3.64 -5.81
C PHE A 108 -18.77 2.97 -5.62
N ASP A 109 -18.31 2.25 -6.62
CA ASP A 109 -17.00 1.63 -6.58
C ASP A 109 -16.41 1.45 -7.98
N ILE A 110 -15.09 1.32 -8.01
CA ILE A 110 -14.32 0.97 -9.19
C ILE A 110 -13.46 -0.23 -8.82
N LYS A 111 -13.71 -1.36 -9.50
CA LYS A 111 -12.94 -2.60 -9.32
C LYS A 111 -11.60 -2.53 -10.07
N VAL A 112 -10.65 -3.32 -9.61
CA VAL A 112 -9.39 -3.59 -10.33
C VAL A 112 -9.69 -4.03 -11.76
N GLY A 113 -8.88 -3.58 -12.72
CA GLY A 113 -9.06 -3.83 -14.15
C GLY A 113 -9.92 -2.78 -14.87
N THR A 114 -10.64 -1.93 -14.13
CA THR A 114 -11.52 -0.89 -14.72
C THR A 114 -10.77 0.38 -15.07
N LEU A 115 -9.80 0.76 -14.24
CA LEU A 115 -8.94 1.92 -14.51
C LEU A 115 -7.90 1.58 -15.58
N GLU A 116 -7.41 2.59 -16.27
CA GLU A 116 -6.24 2.50 -17.12
C GLU A 116 -5.02 3.04 -16.38
N SER A 117 -3.85 2.57 -16.76
CA SER A 117 -2.58 3.02 -16.20
C SER A 117 -2.24 4.45 -16.64
N SER A 118 -1.55 5.20 -15.79
CA SER A 118 -1.04 6.55 -16.06
C SER A 118 -2.10 7.53 -16.57
N THR A 119 -3.32 7.38 -16.06
CA THR A 119 -4.52 8.07 -16.56
C THR A 119 -5.15 8.91 -15.45
N LYS A 120 -5.71 10.06 -15.86
CA LYS A 120 -6.44 10.96 -14.96
C LYS A 120 -7.94 10.69 -15.02
N TYR A 121 -8.56 10.65 -13.86
CA TYR A 121 -9.98 10.46 -13.64
C TYR A 121 -10.53 11.55 -12.73
N SER A 122 -11.77 11.94 -12.99
CA SER A 122 -12.55 12.82 -12.11
C SER A 122 -13.93 12.19 -11.93
N TYR A 123 -14.29 11.92 -10.67
CA TYR A 123 -15.58 11.38 -10.29
C TYR A 123 -16.32 12.39 -9.44
N GLU A 124 -17.59 12.60 -9.73
CA GLU A 124 -18.46 13.52 -9.01
C GLU A 124 -19.77 12.80 -8.64
N LYS A 125 -20.22 12.94 -7.39
CA LYS A 125 -21.46 12.35 -6.90
C LYS A 125 -22.10 13.27 -5.86
N CYS A 126 -23.39 13.53 -5.99
CA CYS A 126 -24.16 14.19 -4.93
C CYS A 126 -24.53 13.16 -3.86
N LEU A 127 -24.14 13.44 -2.62
CA LEU A 127 -24.36 12.58 -1.47
C LEU A 127 -25.27 13.29 -0.45
N PRO A 128 -26.28 12.61 0.12
CA PRO A 128 -27.04 13.17 1.25
C PRO A 128 -26.13 13.67 2.38
N LYS A 129 -26.42 14.87 2.93
CA LYS A 129 -25.58 15.51 3.97
C LYS A 129 -25.67 14.83 5.33
N ASN A 130 -26.82 14.26 5.67
CA ASN A 130 -27.14 13.68 6.97
C ASN A 130 -26.59 12.25 7.17
N ALA A 131 -25.41 11.96 6.62
CA ALA A 131 -24.83 10.64 6.54
C ALA A 131 -23.32 10.69 6.61
N CYS A 132 -22.72 9.62 7.12
CA CYS A 132 -21.29 9.41 7.04
C CYS A 132 -20.95 8.48 5.88
N TYR A 133 -19.90 8.83 5.16
CA TYR A 133 -19.34 8.03 4.08
C TYR A 133 -17.89 7.66 4.36
N LEU A 134 -17.52 6.48 3.89
CA LEU A 134 -16.19 5.90 3.97
C LEU A 134 -15.64 5.79 2.54
N PHE A 135 -14.67 6.64 2.21
CA PHE A 135 -13.89 6.46 0.99
C PHE A 135 -12.73 5.51 1.28
N THR A 136 -12.55 4.48 0.45
CA THR A 136 -11.42 3.56 0.55
C THR A 136 -10.73 3.43 -0.81
N ILE A 137 -9.47 3.80 -0.90
CA ILE A 137 -8.60 3.47 -2.05
C ILE A 137 -7.72 2.28 -1.69
N GLN A 138 -7.54 1.36 -2.63
CA GLN A 138 -6.80 0.12 -2.45
C GLN A 138 -5.75 -0.03 -3.55
N ASP A 139 -4.62 -0.59 -3.15
CA ASP A 139 -3.53 -0.98 -4.03
C ASP A 139 -3.15 -2.43 -3.71
N SER A 140 -3.26 -3.33 -4.69
CA SER A 140 -3.09 -4.77 -4.45
C SER A 140 -1.64 -5.17 -4.12
N ILE A 141 -0.65 -4.33 -4.44
CA ILE A 141 0.77 -4.59 -4.15
C ILE A 141 1.18 -3.91 -2.85
N GLY A 142 0.60 -2.75 -2.54
CA GLY A 142 0.76 -2.05 -1.28
C GLY A 142 1.91 -1.04 -1.27
N ASP A 143 2.39 -0.59 -2.43
CA ASP A 143 3.29 0.57 -2.55
C ASP A 143 2.56 1.89 -2.79
N GLY A 144 1.24 1.83 -2.95
CA GLY A 144 0.40 2.96 -3.32
C GLY A 144 0.54 3.30 -4.80
N ILE A 145 0.07 4.48 -5.19
CA ILE A 145 -0.08 4.86 -6.60
C ILE A 145 1.05 5.77 -7.09
N CYS A 146 2.28 5.56 -6.62
CA CYS A 146 3.30 6.60 -6.61
C CYS A 146 4.74 6.19 -6.92
N CYS A 147 5.49 7.22 -7.29
CA CYS A 147 6.90 7.46 -7.02
C CYS A 147 7.80 6.88 -8.13
N ARG A 148 8.37 5.69 -7.91
CA ARG A 148 9.30 5.07 -8.87
C ARG A 148 8.58 4.61 -10.14
N TYR A 149 7.28 4.34 -10.02
CA TYR A 149 6.48 3.71 -11.06
C TYR A 149 5.43 4.64 -11.68
N GLY A 150 5.45 5.92 -11.32
CA GLY A 150 4.58 6.93 -11.89
C GLY A 150 4.17 7.93 -10.82
N GLU A 151 3.88 9.17 -11.22
CA GLU A 151 3.42 10.21 -10.30
C GLU A 151 1.89 10.21 -10.22
N GLY A 152 1.32 9.07 -9.81
CA GLY A 152 -0.08 9.00 -9.45
C GLY A 152 -0.36 9.68 -8.12
N SER A 153 -1.62 10.05 -7.93
CA SER A 153 -2.10 10.75 -6.73
C SER A 153 -3.63 10.76 -6.70
N TYR A 154 -4.22 10.94 -5.54
CA TYR A 154 -5.64 11.20 -5.38
C TYR A 154 -5.89 12.42 -4.50
N SER A 155 -6.99 13.12 -4.75
CA SER A 155 -7.53 14.14 -3.87
C SER A 155 -9.05 14.06 -3.81
N ILE A 156 -9.59 14.30 -2.62
CA ILE A 156 -11.00 14.18 -2.31
C ILE A 156 -11.48 15.52 -1.75
N THR A 157 -12.56 16.03 -2.33
CA THR A 157 -13.30 17.15 -1.74
C THR A 157 -14.73 16.75 -1.46
N TYR A 158 -15.28 17.31 -0.39
CA TYR A 158 -16.68 17.16 0.00
C TYR A 158 -17.27 18.55 0.26
N ASN A 159 -18.32 18.90 -0.48
CA ASN A 159 -18.93 20.23 -0.46
C ASN A 159 -17.92 21.39 -0.65
N GLY A 160 -16.92 21.17 -1.50
CA GLY A 160 -15.85 22.14 -1.79
C GLY A 160 -14.71 22.19 -0.76
N SER A 161 -14.81 21.47 0.36
CA SER A 161 -13.73 21.36 1.35
C SER A 161 -12.86 20.14 1.06
N GLU A 162 -11.53 20.27 1.18
CA GLU A 162 -10.63 19.12 1.06
C GLU A 162 -10.80 18.18 2.25
N VAL A 163 -11.05 16.90 1.96
CA VAL A 163 -11.14 15.83 2.95
C VAL A 163 -9.79 15.16 3.11
N ALA A 164 -9.17 14.80 1.99
CA ALA A 164 -7.89 14.11 1.98
C ALA A 164 -7.20 14.22 0.61
N SER A 165 -5.88 14.10 0.63
CA SER A 165 -5.07 13.87 -0.56
C SER A 165 -3.94 12.91 -0.23
N GLY A 166 -3.48 12.15 -1.22
CA GLY A 166 -2.50 11.10 -0.98
C GLY A 166 -1.93 10.51 -2.26
N ARG A 167 -0.86 9.72 -2.09
CA ARG A 167 -0.20 9.00 -3.19
C ARG A 167 0.59 7.79 -2.72
N VAL A 168 1.24 7.88 -1.55
CA VAL A 168 1.90 6.75 -0.88
C VAL A 168 0.99 6.26 0.23
N PHE A 169 0.61 5.00 0.15
CA PHE A 169 -0.09 4.26 1.20
C PHE A 169 0.29 2.79 1.06
N GLY A 170 -0.05 1.97 2.05
CA GLY A 170 0.15 0.52 1.96
C GLY A 170 -0.86 -0.10 1.00
N PHE A 171 -1.48 -1.20 1.41
CA PHE A 171 -2.55 -1.83 0.64
C PHE A 171 -3.83 -1.00 0.54
N SER A 172 -4.04 -0.04 1.44
CA SER A 172 -5.20 0.85 1.41
C SER A 172 -4.98 2.16 2.15
N ALA A 173 -5.82 3.14 1.82
CA ALA A 173 -6.04 4.34 2.62
C ALA A 173 -7.55 4.64 2.69
N THR A 174 -8.01 5.06 3.85
CA THR A 174 -9.44 5.23 4.14
C THR A 174 -9.70 6.59 4.78
N HIS A 175 -10.77 7.26 4.34
CA HIS A 175 -11.12 8.62 4.76
C HIS A 175 -12.62 8.75 5.00
N ASN A 176 -12.98 9.28 6.16
CA ASN A 176 -14.36 9.57 6.53
C ASN A 176 -14.76 10.98 6.07
N MET A 177 -16.00 11.13 5.61
CA MET A 177 -16.58 12.43 5.26
C MET A 177 -18.09 12.45 5.48
N GLY A 178 -18.65 13.65 5.60
CA GLY A 178 -20.05 13.84 5.98
C GLY A 178 -20.23 13.96 7.50
N ASP A 179 -21.44 13.71 7.95
CA ASP A 179 -21.86 13.94 9.34
C ASP A 179 -21.89 12.63 10.15
N ASN A 180 -21.66 12.73 11.47
CA ASN A 180 -21.76 11.61 12.42
C ASN A 180 -20.86 10.39 12.12
N CYS A 181 -19.67 10.63 11.55
CA CYS A 181 -18.75 9.54 11.25
C CYS A 181 -18.19 8.85 12.51
N PRO A 182 -18.09 7.50 12.50
CA PRO A 182 -17.39 6.79 13.56
C PRO A 182 -15.92 7.23 13.58
N SER A 183 -15.37 7.49 14.76
CA SER A 183 -13.95 7.81 14.90
C SER A 183 -13.12 6.59 14.49
N LEU A 184 -12.35 6.72 13.41
CA LEU A 184 -11.39 5.69 12.98
C LEU A 184 -10.11 5.68 13.85
N SER A 185 -10.02 6.57 14.84
CA SER A 185 -8.86 6.63 15.72
C SER A 185 -9.02 5.63 16.88
N PRO A 186 -8.06 4.72 17.14
CA PRO A 186 -8.00 4.09 18.44
C PRO A 186 -7.87 5.22 19.47
N SER A 187 -8.78 5.30 20.43
CA SER A 187 -8.67 6.24 21.54
C SER A 187 -7.45 5.85 22.37
N VAL A 188 -6.27 6.33 21.98
CA VAL A 188 -5.08 6.28 22.82
C VAL A 188 -5.34 7.32 23.91
N SER A 189 -5.96 6.86 24.99
CA SER A 189 -6.04 7.64 26.22
C SER A 189 -4.62 7.91 26.67
N LEU A 190 -4.11 9.12 26.41
CA LEU A 190 -2.83 9.62 26.91
C LEU A 190 -2.89 9.95 28.41
N GLN A 191 -3.78 9.32 29.18
CA GLN A 191 -3.80 9.54 30.62
C GLN A 191 -2.74 8.63 31.28
N PRO A 192 -1.62 9.17 31.79
CA PRO A 192 -0.73 8.40 32.62
C PRO A 192 -1.52 7.91 33.86
N SER A 193 -1.56 6.60 34.07
CA SER A 193 -2.07 6.01 35.31
C SER A 193 -1.11 6.38 36.44
N SER A 194 -1.41 7.48 37.13
CA SER A 194 -0.72 7.96 38.32
C SER A 194 -1.17 7.18 39.56
N SER A 195 -0.97 5.87 39.58
CA SER A 195 -1.14 5.08 40.80
C SER A 195 0.17 4.38 41.17
N PRO A 196 0.89 4.83 42.21
CA PRO A 196 2.04 4.13 42.72
C PRO A 196 1.61 2.85 43.44
N SER A 197 1.95 1.69 42.89
CA SER A 197 1.85 0.42 43.63
C SER A 197 2.89 0.41 44.75
N THR A 198 2.43 0.49 46.01
CA THR A 198 3.29 0.45 47.20
C THR A 198 3.05 -0.83 48.02
N SER A 199 4.16 -1.50 48.35
CA SER A 199 4.39 -2.50 49.41
C SER A 199 3.73 -3.89 49.24
N PHE A 200 4.37 -5.03 49.57
CA PHE A 200 5.04 -5.35 50.84
C PHE A 200 6.30 -6.26 50.74
N LEU A 201 7.09 -6.18 51.83
CA LEU A 201 8.42 -6.70 52.20
C LEU A 201 8.76 -8.20 51.94
N PRO A 202 10.08 -8.56 51.94
CA PRO A 202 10.57 -9.93 52.01
C PRO A 202 10.82 -10.38 53.46
N THR A 203 10.41 -11.60 53.81
CA THR A 203 10.83 -12.27 55.06
C THR A 203 11.76 -13.44 54.76
N THR A 204 12.99 -13.32 55.24
CA THR A 204 14.02 -14.36 55.33
C THR A 204 13.73 -15.31 56.48
N THR A 205 14.07 -16.61 56.35
CA THR A 205 14.55 -17.51 57.44
C THR A 205 15.16 -18.79 56.82
N ALA A 206 16.12 -19.38 57.53
CA ALA A 206 17.32 -20.09 57.09
C ALA A 206 17.23 -21.63 56.92
N ASN A 207 17.99 -22.17 55.93
CA ASN A 207 19.11 -23.18 55.99
C ASN A 207 18.98 -24.48 56.85
N PRO A 208 19.83 -25.56 56.67
CA PRO A 208 20.40 -26.27 55.50
C PRO A 208 20.32 -27.85 55.57
N SER A 209 20.99 -28.51 54.60
CA SER A 209 21.65 -29.86 54.66
C SER A 209 20.83 -31.00 54.02
N SER A 210 21.33 -31.95 53.20
CA SER A 210 22.65 -32.31 52.64
C SER A 210 22.45 -33.62 51.84
N SER A 211 22.91 -33.76 50.59
CA SER A 211 23.75 -34.87 50.10
C SER A 211 23.96 -34.82 48.56
N PRO A 212 25.08 -35.36 48.01
CA PRO A 212 25.66 -34.93 46.73
C PRO A 212 25.74 -36.00 45.60
N SER A 213 26.14 -35.53 44.40
CA SER A 213 26.86 -36.22 43.28
C SER A 213 26.19 -37.44 42.60
N ALA A 214 26.25 -37.65 41.28
CA ALA A 214 27.41 -37.52 40.41
C ALA A 214 27.05 -37.30 38.91
N LYS A 215 28.04 -36.75 38.21
CA LYS A 215 28.21 -36.42 36.79
C LYS A 215 28.62 -37.68 35.96
N PRO A 216 29.14 -37.57 34.72
CA PRO A 216 28.55 -37.52 33.34
C PRO A 216 28.85 -38.78 32.46
N SER A 217 28.35 -38.84 31.20
CA SER A 217 29.08 -39.37 30.01
C SER A 217 28.22 -39.22 28.72
N LEU A 218 28.50 -38.26 27.82
CA LEU A 218 29.22 -38.37 26.52
C LEU A 218 28.55 -39.23 25.42
N SER A 219 28.24 -38.58 24.28
CA SER A 219 27.88 -39.10 22.93
C SER A 219 28.98 -40.00 22.31
N PRO A 220 28.92 -40.43 21.01
CA PRO A 220 27.84 -40.54 19.98
C PRO A 220 27.79 -41.94 19.29
N SER A 221 26.85 -42.20 18.38
CA SER A 221 27.13 -43.00 17.18
C SER A 221 26.09 -42.83 16.07
N VAL A 222 26.60 -42.62 14.87
CA VAL A 222 25.92 -42.47 13.58
C VAL A 222 25.56 -43.86 13.03
N SER A 223 24.42 -44.01 12.35
CA SER A 223 24.32 -45.03 11.29
C SER A 223 23.44 -44.56 10.13
N LEU A 224 24.08 -44.50 8.97
CA LEU A 224 23.51 -44.44 7.63
C LEU A 224 23.02 -45.86 7.26
N GLN A 225 21.86 -45.98 6.59
CA GLN A 225 21.76 -46.87 5.42
C GLN A 225 20.50 -46.59 4.56
N PRO A 226 20.58 -46.83 3.24
CA PRO A 226 19.52 -46.63 2.25
C PRO A 226 18.75 -47.94 1.95
N SER A 227 17.55 -47.84 1.37
CA SER A 227 16.82 -48.98 0.78
C SER A 227 15.88 -48.46 -0.34
N SER A 228 16.19 -48.67 -1.64
CA SER A 228 15.85 -49.80 -2.53
C SER A 228 14.63 -49.52 -3.44
N SER A 229 14.88 -49.14 -4.70
CA SER A 229 14.00 -49.47 -5.87
C SER A 229 14.20 -50.95 -6.26
N PRO A 230 13.43 -51.65 -7.15
CA PRO A 230 12.62 -51.17 -8.30
C PRO A 230 11.30 -51.95 -8.62
N SER A 231 10.56 -51.53 -9.67
CA SER A 231 9.77 -52.35 -10.63
C SER A 231 9.06 -51.45 -11.66
N THR A 232 9.60 -51.26 -12.89
CA THR A 232 9.23 -51.93 -14.18
C THR A 232 7.76 -51.70 -14.61
N SER A 233 7.46 -50.72 -15.48
CA SER A 233 7.50 -50.73 -16.97
C SER A 233 6.24 -51.30 -17.62
N PHE A 234 5.52 -50.52 -18.46
CA PHE A 234 4.90 -50.97 -19.73
C PHE A 234 4.72 -49.78 -20.70
N LEU A 235 4.76 -50.14 -21.99
CA LEU A 235 5.20 -49.44 -23.21
C LEU A 235 4.40 -48.21 -23.73
N PRO A 236 4.98 -47.47 -24.71
CA PRO A 236 4.29 -46.51 -25.56
C PRO A 236 3.73 -47.18 -26.84
N THR A 237 2.65 -46.63 -27.39
CA THR A 237 2.23 -46.91 -28.77
C THR A 237 2.16 -45.62 -29.57
N THR A 238 3.13 -45.48 -30.47
CA THR A 238 3.10 -44.63 -31.66
C THR A 238 2.38 -45.38 -32.78
N THR A 239 1.43 -44.73 -33.47
CA THR A 239 1.15 -44.99 -34.89
C THR A 239 0.73 -43.68 -35.57
N ALA A 240 1.27 -43.47 -36.76
CA ALA A 240 1.31 -42.24 -37.54
C ALA A 240 0.25 -42.16 -38.65
N ASN A 241 -0.18 -40.92 -38.99
CA ASN A 241 -0.42 -40.30 -40.32
C ASN A 241 -1.33 -41.01 -41.38
N PRO A 242 -1.67 -40.43 -42.57
CA PRO A 242 -1.59 -39.07 -43.12
C PRO A 242 -2.84 -38.56 -43.93
N SER A 243 -2.72 -37.33 -44.48
CA SER A 243 -3.37 -36.78 -45.70
C SER A 243 -4.85 -36.34 -45.57
N SER A 244 -5.32 -35.20 -46.10
CA SER A 244 -5.03 -34.54 -47.39
C SER A 244 -5.56 -33.08 -47.43
N SER A 245 -4.81 -32.16 -48.05
CA SER A 245 -5.31 -30.89 -48.65
C SER A 245 -5.90 -31.16 -50.05
N PRO A 246 -6.26 -30.18 -50.91
CA PRO A 246 -6.79 -28.81 -50.72
C PRO A 246 -8.08 -28.54 -51.55
N SER A 247 -8.73 -27.39 -51.36
CA SER A 247 -9.22 -26.47 -52.42
C SER A 247 -9.54 -25.12 -51.81
#